data_AF-A0A925HU49-F1
#
_entry.id   AF-A0A925HU49-F1
#
_cell.length_a   1.000
_cell.length_b   1.000
_cell.length_c   1.000
_cell.angle_alpha   90.00
_cell.angle_beta   90.00
_cell.angle_gamma   90.00
#
_symmetry.space_group_name_H-M   'P 1'
#
loop_
_entity.id
_entity.type
_entity.pdbx_description
1 polymer ?
#
loop_
_entity_poly.entity_id
_entity_poly.type
_entity_poly.pdbx_seq_one_letter_code
_entity_poly.pdbx_strand_id
1 'polypeptide(L)'
;MKRLLFFMCAVGSLMITSCANNPTTESMNGDIASELKLIDSALRSKEYSTSFSLALNNAYGGDTAASKKDSGETISKSFKHEKIAINLAGFYALECAIGFLGEKEPSKTPIDLLTIIVEDKADSATQDILNRFANATWKASQPFRGMDRIQRYNFHPFNFLTASEVQKDYQQIKSAATKLLQAIRTDSASSKSAQVNRIKELLQSDEFALEMASFLDSSYAANMRQAITPFLTAGQDTITIRKSKSEEEIAVSLAGFYALECGVNYLVVSKGLAPSKICEMIIEGKLDATDKSLFNRFANATWKTGQPFRSFERIHRSMFIPYDLLSAGVKDQDAQQIEAAAKQLLKMLQSGQL
;
A
#
# COMPACT_ATOMS: atom_id res chain seq x y z
N MET A 1 40.51 -57.83 -4.80
CA MET A 1 40.64 -56.66 -3.90
C MET A 1 39.70 -55.55 -4.37
N LYS A 2 38.81 -55.14 -3.47
CA LYS A 2 38.01 -53.90 -3.40
C LYS A 2 37.07 -53.52 -4.56
N ARG A 3 35.80 -53.91 -4.35
CA ARG A 3 34.58 -53.17 -4.76
C ARG A 3 34.62 -51.74 -4.18
N LEU A 4 34.07 -50.76 -4.88
CA LEU A 4 33.48 -49.58 -4.23
C LEU A 4 32.25 -49.08 -5.01
N LEU A 5 31.26 -48.69 -4.22
CA LEU A 5 29.84 -48.56 -4.48
C LEU A 5 29.45 -47.29 -5.23
N PHE A 6 28.36 -47.44 -6.00
CA PHE A 6 27.37 -46.42 -6.32
C PHE A 6 26.92 -45.64 -5.08
N PHE A 7 26.89 -44.30 -5.17
CA PHE A 7 25.92 -43.48 -4.44
C PHE A 7 25.56 -42.25 -5.29
N MET A 8 24.44 -42.36 -6.00
CA MET A 8 23.65 -41.21 -6.45
C MET A 8 22.98 -40.62 -5.21
N CYS A 9 23.35 -39.41 -4.82
CA CYS A 9 22.53 -38.58 -3.93
C CYS A 9 21.90 -37.47 -4.77
N ALA A 10 20.72 -37.77 -5.31
CA ALA A 10 19.77 -36.77 -5.74
C ALA A 10 19.23 -36.06 -4.49
N VAL A 11 19.81 -34.90 -4.16
CA VAL A 11 19.18 -33.98 -3.22
C VAL A 11 18.15 -33.19 -4.01
N GLY A 12 16.94 -33.76 -4.08
CA GLY A 12 15.75 -33.04 -4.48
C GLY A 12 15.52 -31.90 -3.49
N SER A 13 15.70 -30.67 -3.93
CA SER A 13 15.12 -29.52 -3.26
C SER A 13 13.60 -29.69 -3.30
N LEU A 14 13.03 -30.23 -2.22
CA LEU A 14 11.63 -30.04 -1.90
C LEU A 14 11.43 -28.52 -1.76
N MET A 15 10.92 -27.91 -2.83
CA MET A 15 10.20 -26.64 -2.74
C MET A 15 9.00 -26.91 -1.84
N ILE A 16 9.13 -26.58 -0.55
CA ILE A 16 7.96 -26.40 0.30
C ILE A 16 7.32 -25.11 -0.21
N THR A 17 6.43 -25.25 -1.21
CA THR A 17 5.42 -24.24 -1.49
C THR A 17 4.57 -24.12 -0.24
N SER A 18 4.91 -23.14 0.61
CA SER A 18 3.99 -22.64 1.63
C SER A 18 2.73 -22.21 0.90
N CYS A 19 1.68 -23.01 1.03
CA CYS A 19 0.38 -22.73 0.46
C CYS A 19 -0.24 -21.58 1.26
N ALA A 20 0.14 -20.34 0.92
CA ALA A 20 -0.76 -19.20 1.09
C ALA A 20 -1.89 -19.37 0.09
N ASN A 21 -2.81 -20.29 0.38
CA ASN A 21 -4.06 -20.40 -0.35
C ASN A 21 -4.88 -19.15 -0.01
N ASN A 22 -4.74 -18.11 -0.85
CA ASN A 22 -5.82 -17.13 -0.97
C ASN A 22 -7.09 -17.94 -1.24
N PRO A 23 -8.17 -17.79 -0.45
CA PRO A 23 -9.42 -18.45 -0.78
C PRO A 23 -9.77 -18.07 -2.21
N THR A 24 -9.78 -19.07 -3.10
CA THR A 24 -10.17 -18.85 -4.49
C THR A 24 -11.60 -18.35 -4.48
N THR A 25 -11.94 -17.44 -5.38
CA THR A 25 -13.32 -16.93 -5.55
C THR A 25 -14.37 -18.04 -5.67
N GLU A 26 -13.94 -19.25 -6.05
CA GLU A 26 -14.73 -20.46 -6.14
C GLU A 26 -15.30 -20.95 -4.79
N SER A 27 -14.72 -20.58 -3.65
CA SER A 27 -15.23 -20.92 -2.31
C SER A 27 -16.10 -19.84 -1.67
N MET A 28 -16.24 -18.68 -2.31
CA MET A 28 -17.03 -17.55 -1.81
C MET A 28 -18.50 -17.68 -2.21
N ASN A 29 -19.41 -17.17 -1.37
CA ASN A 29 -20.83 -17.04 -1.71
C ASN A 29 -20.99 -16.26 -3.05
N GLY A 30 -21.96 -16.65 -3.89
CA GLY A 30 -22.17 -16.11 -5.24
C GLY A 30 -22.27 -14.59 -5.26
N ASP A 31 -22.94 -14.00 -4.28
CA ASP A 31 -23.09 -12.54 -4.17
C ASP A 31 -21.74 -11.86 -3.92
N ILE A 32 -20.93 -12.39 -2.99
CA ILE A 32 -19.58 -11.87 -2.68
C ILE A 32 -18.67 -11.92 -3.90
N ALA A 33 -18.67 -13.05 -4.62
CA ALA A 33 -17.84 -13.22 -5.80
C ALA A 33 -18.24 -12.25 -6.92
N SER A 34 -19.54 -11.99 -7.09
CA SER A 34 -20.06 -11.04 -8.08
C SER A 34 -19.65 -9.59 -7.77
N GLU A 35 -19.81 -9.16 -6.52
CA GLU A 35 -19.45 -7.80 -6.09
C GLU A 35 -17.94 -7.56 -6.19
N LEU A 36 -17.11 -8.55 -5.83
CA LEU A 36 -15.65 -8.44 -5.99
C LEU A 36 -15.22 -8.33 -7.46
N LYS A 37 -15.90 -9.01 -8.39
CA LYS A 37 -15.64 -8.87 -9.84
C LYS A 37 -16.04 -7.49 -10.36
N LEU A 38 -17.11 -6.91 -9.82
CA LEU A 38 -17.51 -5.55 -10.17
C LEU A 38 -16.49 -4.53 -9.65
N ILE A 39 -16.03 -4.68 -8.40
CA ILE A 39 -14.94 -3.87 -7.82
C ILE A 39 -13.68 -3.97 -8.67
N ASP A 40 -13.28 -5.17 -9.08
CA ASP A 40 -12.11 -5.39 -9.93
C ASP A 40 -12.21 -4.69 -11.29
N SER A 41 -13.40 -4.71 -11.89
CA SER A 41 -13.65 -4.02 -13.15
C SER A 41 -13.61 -2.49 -12.96
N ALA A 42 -14.18 -2.01 -11.86
CA ALA A 42 -14.20 -0.60 -11.49
C ALA A 42 -12.78 -0.04 -11.23
N LEU A 43 -11.95 -0.78 -10.50
CA LEU A 43 -10.55 -0.43 -10.22
C LEU A 43 -9.74 -0.17 -11.49
N ARG A 44 -10.03 -0.93 -12.57
CA ARG A 44 -9.30 -0.87 -13.85
C ARG A 44 -9.96 0.05 -14.89
N SER A 45 -11.11 0.65 -14.57
CA SER A 45 -11.82 1.57 -15.44
C SER A 45 -11.35 3.01 -15.23
N LYS A 46 -10.80 3.62 -16.28
CA LYS A 46 -10.41 5.04 -16.27
C LYS A 46 -11.61 5.96 -16.11
N GLU A 47 -12.72 5.62 -16.75
CA GLU A 47 -13.98 6.38 -16.69
C GLU A 47 -14.53 6.37 -15.26
N TYR A 48 -14.66 5.19 -14.65
CA TYR A 48 -15.10 5.06 -13.26
C TYR A 48 -14.14 5.75 -12.30
N SER A 49 -12.83 5.57 -12.47
CA SER A 49 -11.83 6.23 -11.61
C SER A 49 -11.94 7.76 -11.68
N THR A 50 -12.20 8.31 -12.86
CA THR A 50 -12.41 9.76 -13.05
C THR A 50 -13.70 10.23 -12.39
N SER A 51 -14.82 9.52 -12.61
CA SER A 51 -16.11 9.86 -12.01
C SER A 51 -16.10 9.74 -10.48
N PHE A 52 -15.43 8.70 -9.96
CA PHE A 52 -15.26 8.46 -8.53
C PHE A 52 -14.40 9.56 -7.88
N SER A 53 -13.28 9.94 -8.52
CA SER A 53 -12.44 11.06 -8.06
C SER A 53 -13.25 12.36 -7.97
N LEU A 54 -14.02 12.70 -9.00
CA LEU A 54 -14.91 13.87 -9.01
C LEU A 54 -15.92 13.80 -7.86
N ALA A 55 -16.52 12.65 -7.63
CA ALA A 55 -17.48 12.43 -6.56
C ALA A 55 -16.86 12.60 -5.16
N LEU A 56 -15.64 12.09 -4.95
CA LEU A 56 -14.90 12.25 -3.70
C LEU A 56 -14.52 13.71 -3.43
N ASN A 57 -14.05 14.43 -4.45
CA ASN A 57 -13.71 15.85 -4.30
C ASN A 57 -14.94 16.68 -3.91
N ASN A 58 -16.10 16.41 -4.51
CA ASN A 58 -17.35 17.09 -4.15
C ASN A 58 -17.83 16.76 -2.73
N ALA A 59 -17.60 15.53 -2.26
CA ALA A 59 -18.05 15.09 -0.94
C ALA A 59 -17.15 15.58 0.20
N TYR A 60 -15.86 15.78 -0.08
CA TYR A 60 -14.84 16.02 0.96
C TYR A 60 -14.11 17.36 0.84
N GLY A 61 -14.46 18.21 -0.14
CA GLY A 61 -14.07 19.62 -0.16
C GLY A 61 -12.55 19.87 -0.18
N GLY A 62 -11.80 19.12 -0.99
CA GLY A 62 -10.39 19.41 -1.22
C GLY A 62 -10.21 20.65 -2.10
N ASP A 63 -9.24 21.51 -1.78
CA ASP A 63 -8.75 22.70 -2.54
C ASP A 63 -8.45 22.49 -4.03
N THR A 64 -8.69 21.31 -4.58
CA THR A 64 -8.52 20.98 -5.99
C THR A 64 -9.89 20.65 -6.55
N ALA A 65 -10.53 21.65 -7.16
CA ALA A 65 -11.58 21.40 -8.12
C ALA A 65 -10.97 20.58 -9.25
N ALA A 66 -11.13 19.25 -9.21
CA ALA A 66 -10.86 18.41 -10.38
C ALA A 66 -11.68 19.00 -11.53
N SER A 67 -10.99 19.68 -12.43
CA SER A 67 -11.59 20.26 -13.61
C SER A 67 -12.26 19.12 -14.38
N LYS A 68 -13.57 19.25 -14.66
CA LYS A 68 -14.38 18.31 -15.46
C LYS A 68 -13.87 18.09 -16.89
N LYS A 69 -12.71 18.64 -17.25
CA LYS A 69 -12.08 18.52 -18.54
C LYS A 69 -10.56 18.50 -18.36
N ASP A 70 -9.90 17.56 -19.04
CA ASP A 70 -8.47 17.64 -19.23
C ASP A 70 -8.15 18.97 -19.94
N SER A 71 -7.53 19.89 -19.22
CA SER A 71 -7.15 21.19 -19.76
C SER A 71 -5.91 21.10 -20.65
N GLY A 72 -5.28 19.90 -20.74
CA GLY A 72 -3.96 19.72 -21.34
C GLY A 72 -2.84 20.38 -20.52
N GLU A 73 -3.15 20.91 -19.33
CA GLU A 73 -2.18 21.57 -18.46
C GLU A 73 -1.19 20.55 -17.92
N THR A 74 0.10 20.89 -18.01
CA THR A 74 1.18 20.06 -17.50
C THR A 74 1.95 20.77 -16.40
N ILE A 75 2.40 19.99 -15.43
CA ILE A 75 3.27 20.42 -14.33
C ILE A 75 4.67 19.84 -14.53
N SER A 76 5.68 20.60 -14.12
CA SER A 76 7.09 20.17 -14.15
C SER A 76 7.45 19.52 -12.82
N LYS A 77 8.07 18.34 -12.85
CA LYS A 77 8.49 17.58 -11.66
C LYS A 77 9.96 17.18 -11.77
N SER A 78 10.65 17.06 -10.64
CA SER A 78 12.01 16.49 -10.61
C SER A 78 11.93 14.98 -10.88
N PHE A 79 12.73 14.50 -11.83
CA PHE A 79 12.86 13.05 -12.11
C PHE A 79 13.35 12.28 -10.88
N LYS A 80 14.34 12.84 -10.16
CA LYS A 80 14.84 12.26 -8.91
C LYS A 80 13.71 12.10 -7.88
N HIS A 81 12.91 13.14 -7.66
CA HIS A 81 11.81 13.07 -6.68
C HIS A 81 10.72 12.09 -7.11
N GLU A 82 10.40 12.03 -8.40
CA GLU A 82 9.48 11.01 -8.94
C GLU A 82 10.02 9.59 -8.70
N LYS A 83 11.32 9.35 -8.96
CA LYS A 83 11.93 8.04 -8.74
C LYS A 83 11.97 7.65 -7.25
N ILE A 84 12.17 8.62 -6.36
CA ILE A 84 12.05 8.41 -4.91
C ILE A 84 10.61 8.03 -4.56
N ALA A 85 9.62 8.83 -4.99
CA ALA A 85 8.19 8.60 -4.71
C ALA A 85 7.72 7.21 -5.14
N ILE A 86 8.15 6.77 -6.33
CA ILE A 86 7.86 5.43 -6.89
C ILE A 86 8.31 4.31 -5.96
N ASN A 87 9.46 4.47 -5.32
CA ASN A 87 10.11 3.40 -4.56
C ASN A 87 9.79 3.43 -3.05
N LEU A 88 9.08 4.44 -2.55
CA LEU A 88 8.74 4.54 -1.12
C LEU A 88 7.42 3.86 -0.72
N ALA A 89 6.61 3.39 -1.69
CA ALA A 89 5.32 2.75 -1.40
C ALA A 89 5.43 1.57 -0.40
N GLY A 90 6.45 0.73 -0.54
CA GLY A 90 6.70 -0.39 0.37
C GLY A 90 7.08 0.05 1.79
N PHE A 91 7.80 1.16 1.94
CA PHE A 91 8.15 1.72 3.25
C PHE A 91 6.92 2.27 3.97
N TYR A 92 6.05 3.03 3.28
CA TYR A 92 4.84 3.56 3.89
C TYR A 92 3.82 2.46 4.22
N ALA A 93 3.74 1.41 3.40
CA ALA A 93 2.97 0.22 3.70
C ALA A 93 3.46 -0.45 4.99
N LEU A 94 4.76 -0.71 5.08
CA LEU A 94 5.37 -1.31 6.27
C LEU A 94 5.09 -0.47 7.53
N GLU A 95 5.34 0.83 7.48
CA GLU A 95 5.18 1.72 8.65
C GLU A 95 3.75 1.68 9.20
N CYS A 96 2.75 1.81 8.32
CA CYS A 96 1.35 1.74 8.75
C CYS A 96 0.97 0.34 9.24
N ALA A 97 1.49 -0.72 8.61
CA ALA A 97 1.23 -2.10 9.00
C ALA A 97 1.83 -2.44 10.37
N ILE A 98 3.07 -2.06 10.66
CA ILE A 98 3.68 -2.31 11.99
C ILE A 98 2.98 -1.48 13.08
N GLY A 99 2.46 -0.30 12.75
CA GLY A 99 1.60 0.45 13.67
C GLY A 99 0.31 -0.31 14.00
N PHE A 100 -0.37 -0.85 13.00
CA PHE A 100 -1.57 -1.68 13.19
C PHE A 100 -1.29 -2.95 14.01
N LEU A 101 -0.22 -3.68 13.66
CA LEU A 101 0.20 -4.88 14.38
C LEU A 101 0.59 -4.55 15.83
N GLY A 102 1.27 -3.42 16.06
CA GLY A 102 1.66 -2.96 17.39
C GLY A 102 0.49 -2.47 18.26
N GLU A 103 -0.64 -2.11 17.67
CA GLU A 103 -1.92 -1.87 18.35
C GLU A 103 -2.55 -3.20 18.80
N LYS A 104 -2.53 -4.23 17.93
CA LYS A 104 -3.04 -5.58 18.25
C LYS A 104 -2.15 -6.34 19.23
N GLU A 105 -0.86 -6.03 19.27
CA GLU A 105 0.13 -6.63 20.15
C GLU A 105 0.85 -5.56 20.98
N PRO A 106 0.22 -5.00 22.03
CA PRO A 106 0.77 -3.86 22.76
C PRO A 106 2.14 -4.10 23.38
N SER A 107 2.47 -5.36 23.71
CA SER A 107 3.75 -5.79 24.27
C SER A 107 4.91 -5.74 23.27
N LYS A 108 4.64 -5.76 21.96
CA LYS A 108 5.67 -5.68 20.92
C LYS A 108 6.04 -4.23 20.61
N THR A 109 7.33 -3.99 20.48
CA THR A 109 7.92 -2.75 19.97
C THR A 109 8.05 -2.78 18.44
N PRO A 110 8.24 -1.63 17.77
CA PRO A 110 8.58 -1.61 16.34
C PRO A 110 9.76 -2.51 15.98
N ILE A 111 10.84 -2.55 16.78
CA ILE A 111 11.99 -3.43 16.55
C ILE A 111 11.58 -4.91 16.61
N ASP A 112 10.71 -5.31 17.55
CA ASP A 112 10.25 -6.70 17.64
C ASP A 112 9.48 -7.12 16.38
N LEU A 113 8.55 -6.28 15.93
CA LEU A 113 7.76 -6.52 14.72
C LEU A 113 8.63 -6.57 13.47
N LEU A 114 9.57 -5.64 13.33
CA LEU A 114 10.52 -5.64 12.22
C LEU A 114 11.42 -6.87 12.24
N THR A 115 11.88 -7.30 13.42
CA THR A 115 12.71 -8.51 13.56
C THR A 115 11.93 -9.76 13.15
N ILE A 116 10.65 -9.87 13.54
CA ILE A 116 9.77 -10.96 13.11
C ILE A 116 9.66 -11.03 11.58
N ILE A 117 9.50 -9.88 10.91
CA ILE A 117 9.39 -9.81 9.44
C ILE A 117 10.72 -10.19 8.77
N VAL A 118 11.83 -9.60 9.23
CA VAL A 118 13.16 -9.80 8.63
C VAL A 118 13.64 -11.25 8.79
N GLU A 119 13.31 -11.89 9.91
CA GLU A 119 13.68 -13.29 10.20
C GLU A 119 12.70 -14.33 9.62
N ASP A 120 11.75 -13.91 8.77
CA ASP A 120 10.68 -14.77 8.21
C ASP A 120 9.87 -15.53 9.28
N LYS A 121 9.66 -14.92 10.45
CA LYS A 121 8.87 -15.47 11.56
C LYS A 121 7.43 -14.94 11.61
N ALA A 122 7.05 -14.07 10.68
CA ALA A 122 5.68 -13.57 10.59
C ALA A 122 4.72 -14.73 10.25
N ASP A 123 3.66 -14.87 11.02
CA ASP A 123 2.60 -15.85 10.73
C ASP A 123 1.76 -15.44 9.51
N SER A 124 0.89 -16.33 9.03
CA SER A 124 0.09 -16.09 7.83
C SER A 124 -0.83 -14.87 7.95
N ALA A 125 -1.39 -14.62 9.13
CA ALA A 125 -2.25 -13.46 9.38
C ALA A 125 -1.47 -12.14 9.32
N THR A 126 -0.26 -12.13 9.86
CA THR A 126 0.68 -11.00 9.78
C THR A 126 1.10 -10.76 8.35
N GLN A 127 1.47 -11.81 7.61
CA GLN A 127 1.83 -11.70 6.20
C GLN A 127 0.68 -11.18 5.33
N ASP A 128 -0.55 -11.65 5.55
CA ASP A 128 -1.75 -11.17 4.85
C ASP A 128 -1.96 -9.67 5.04
N ILE A 129 -1.90 -9.18 6.30
CA ILE A 129 -2.02 -7.74 6.59
C ILE A 129 -0.90 -6.94 5.91
N LEU A 130 0.36 -7.38 6.02
CA LEU A 130 1.50 -6.70 5.41
C LEU A 130 1.34 -6.58 3.89
N ASN A 131 0.90 -7.65 3.23
CA ASN A 131 0.67 -7.65 1.79
C ASN A 131 -0.51 -6.78 1.37
N ARG A 132 -1.57 -6.68 2.18
CA ARG A 132 -2.69 -5.78 1.90
C ARG A 132 -2.28 -4.31 1.97
N PHE A 133 -1.41 -3.95 2.92
CA PHE A 133 -0.82 -2.62 2.97
C PHE A 133 0.07 -2.35 1.75
N ALA A 134 0.91 -3.31 1.36
CA ALA A 134 1.73 -3.21 0.15
C ALA A 134 0.88 -3.00 -1.10
N ASN A 135 -0.20 -3.78 -1.24
CA ASN A 135 -1.12 -3.68 -2.35
C ASN A 135 -1.87 -2.33 -2.36
N ALA A 136 -2.29 -1.81 -1.20
CA ALA A 136 -2.93 -0.51 -1.06
C ALA A 136 -2.01 0.63 -1.53
N THR A 137 -0.78 0.69 -1.02
CA THR A 137 0.17 1.76 -1.36
C THR A 137 0.66 1.62 -2.80
N TRP A 138 0.92 0.40 -3.27
CA TRP A 138 1.28 0.17 -4.67
C TRP A 138 0.18 0.68 -5.60
N LYS A 139 -1.10 0.36 -5.35
CA LYS A 139 -2.24 0.87 -6.14
C LYS A 139 -2.34 2.38 -6.10
N ALA A 140 -2.24 2.98 -4.90
CA ALA A 140 -2.31 4.44 -4.74
C ALA A 140 -1.21 5.19 -5.49
N SER A 141 -0.03 4.58 -5.69
CA SER A 141 1.04 5.20 -6.48
C SER A 141 0.83 5.11 -8.00
N GLN A 142 -0.04 4.21 -8.50
CA GLN A 142 -0.11 3.94 -9.95
C GLN A 142 -0.66 5.14 -10.75
N PRO A 143 -1.79 5.78 -10.36
CA PRO A 143 -2.34 6.89 -11.12
C PRO A 143 -1.39 8.09 -11.23
N PHE A 144 -0.59 8.37 -10.18
CA PHE A 144 0.44 9.42 -10.23
C PHE A 144 1.46 9.16 -11.34
N ARG A 145 1.74 7.89 -11.65
CA ARG A 145 2.70 7.49 -12.69
C ARG A 145 2.09 7.53 -14.10
N GLY A 146 0.76 7.59 -14.19
CA GLY A 146 -0.04 7.68 -15.42
C GLY A 146 -1.35 6.91 -15.28
N MET A 147 -2.46 7.40 -15.81
CA MET A 147 -3.76 6.72 -15.65
C MET A 147 -3.84 5.39 -16.40
N ASP A 148 -3.01 5.14 -17.40
CA ASP A 148 -2.89 3.83 -18.07
C ASP A 148 -2.43 2.71 -17.14
N ARG A 149 -1.76 3.07 -16.04
CA ARG A 149 -1.17 2.13 -15.09
C ARG A 149 -2.21 1.29 -14.35
N ILE A 150 -3.43 1.80 -14.19
CA ILE A 150 -4.53 1.05 -13.55
C ILE A 150 -5.02 -0.12 -14.42
N GLN A 151 -4.60 -0.19 -15.69
CA GLN A 151 -4.96 -1.27 -16.60
C GLN A 151 -3.89 -2.38 -16.63
N ARG A 152 -2.86 -2.30 -15.78
CA ARG A 152 -1.84 -3.36 -15.67
C ARG A 152 -2.47 -4.68 -15.25
N TYR A 153 -1.90 -5.78 -15.74
CA TYR A 153 -2.38 -7.15 -15.50
C TYR A 153 -2.39 -7.57 -14.01
N ASN A 154 -1.69 -6.85 -13.14
CA ASN A 154 -1.64 -7.10 -11.71
C ASN A 154 -2.35 -6.00 -10.90
N PHE A 155 -3.08 -5.10 -11.55
CA PHE A 155 -3.90 -4.09 -10.88
C PHE A 155 -5.26 -4.68 -10.48
N HIS A 156 -5.24 -5.58 -9.50
CA HIS A 156 -6.40 -6.32 -9.04
C HIS A 156 -6.62 -6.16 -7.52
N PRO A 157 -7.84 -6.45 -7.01
CA PRO A 157 -8.04 -6.72 -5.60
C PRO A 157 -7.07 -7.79 -5.10
N PHE A 158 -6.64 -7.67 -3.85
CA PHE A 158 -5.63 -8.58 -3.28
C PHE A 158 -6.02 -10.07 -3.43
N ASN A 159 -7.29 -10.40 -3.20
CA ASN A 159 -7.80 -11.78 -3.34
C ASN A 159 -7.72 -12.34 -4.78
N PHE A 160 -7.50 -11.50 -5.80
CA PHE A 160 -7.37 -11.92 -7.20
C PHE A 160 -5.91 -11.98 -7.67
N LEU A 161 -4.97 -11.57 -6.82
CA LEU A 161 -3.55 -11.68 -7.12
C LEU A 161 -3.08 -13.13 -7.10
N THR A 162 -2.15 -13.45 -8.00
CA THR A 162 -1.46 -14.74 -7.96
C THR A 162 -0.54 -14.81 -6.74
N ALA A 163 -0.25 -16.03 -6.26
CA ALA A 163 0.70 -16.24 -5.17
C ALA A 163 2.08 -15.60 -5.46
N SER A 164 2.49 -15.54 -6.74
CA SER A 164 3.75 -14.90 -7.12
C SER A 164 3.74 -13.38 -6.96
N GLU A 165 2.62 -12.71 -7.22
CA GLU A 165 2.46 -11.27 -6.99
C GLU A 165 2.37 -10.97 -5.50
N VAL A 166 1.62 -11.77 -4.73
CA VAL A 166 1.57 -11.67 -3.26
C VAL A 166 2.97 -11.85 -2.66
N GLN A 167 3.75 -12.81 -3.16
CA GLN A 167 5.11 -13.03 -2.67
C GLN A 167 6.04 -11.86 -3.01
N LYS A 168 5.87 -11.20 -4.16
CA LYS A 168 6.63 -9.99 -4.52
C LYS A 168 6.35 -8.85 -3.53
N ASP A 169 5.09 -8.63 -3.19
CA ASP A 169 4.68 -7.63 -2.21
C ASP A 169 5.36 -7.90 -0.84
N TYR A 170 5.33 -9.16 -0.38
CA TYR A 170 5.97 -9.52 0.89
C TYR A 170 7.48 -9.28 0.87
N GLN A 171 8.17 -9.60 -0.24
CA GLN A 171 9.61 -9.36 -0.36
C GLN A 171 9.94 -7.86 -0.37
N GLN A 172 9.09 -7.01 -0.94
CA GLN A 172 9.26 -5.55 -0.85
C GLN A 172 9.11 -5.07 0.59
N ILE A 173 8.09 -5.57 1.32
CA ILE A 173 7.90 -5.26 2.74
C ILE A 173 9.11 -5.71 3.57
N LYS A 174 9.61 -6.93 3.35
CA LYS A 174 10.80 -7.44 4.03
C LYS A 174 12.05 -6.61 3.76
N SER A 175 12.21 -6.13 2.53
CA SER A 175 13.31 -5.23 2.16
C SER A 175 13.19 -3.89 2.89
N ALA A 176 12.00 -3.30 2.92
CA ALA A 176 11.74 -2.08 3.69
C ALA A 176 11.99 -2.30 5.20
N ALA A 177 11.58 -3.45 5.72
CA ALA A 177 11.77 -3.81 7.13
C ALA A 177 13.24 -3.94 7.48
N THR A 178 14.02 -4.56 6.60
CA THR A 178 15.48 -4.67 6.74
C THR A 178 16.13 -3.31 6.88
N LYS A 179 15.86 -2.38 5.95
CA LYS A 179 16.46 -1.05 5.95
C LYS A 179 15.97 -0.19 7.12
N LEU A 180 14.68 -0.27 7.46
CA LEU A 180 14.12 0.45 8.61
C LEU A 180 14.70 -0.05 9.94
N LEU A 181 14.85 -1.37 10.09
CA LEU A 181 15.43 -1.98 11.28
C LEU A 181 16.88 -1.53 11.50
N GLN A 182 17.67 -1.42 10.43
CA GLN A 182 19.03 -0.86 10.50
C GLN A 182 19.04 0.60 10.97
N ALA A 183 18.09 1.42 10.51
CA ALA A 183 18.04 2.84 10.82
C ALA A 183 17.47 3.19 12.21
N ILE A 184 16.65 2.31 12.78
CA ILE A 184 16.09 2.47 14.14
C ILE A 184 17.04 1.94 15.22
N ARG A 185 17.89 0.95 14.88
CA ARG A 185 18.85 0.34 15.81
C ARG A 185 20.06 1.26 16.09
N THR A 186 19.82 2.34 16.83
CA THR A 186 20.90 3.12 17.46
C THR A 186 21.06 2.77 18.95
N ASP A 187 20.02 2.25 19.62
CA ASP A 187 20.09 1.65 20.96
C ASP A 187 18.99 0.59 21.15
N SER A 188 19.35 -0.70 21.25
CA SER A 188 18.41 -1.82 21.38
C SER A 188 17.59 -1.84 22.68
N ALA A 189 17.89 -0.94 23.62
CA ALA A 189 17.15 -0.73 24.87
C ALA A 189 16.13 0.43 24.81
N SER A 190 15.93 1.04 23.64
CA SER A 190 15.01 2.18 23.48
C SER A 190 13.54 1.76 23.64
N SER A 191 12.76 2.57 24.36
CA SER A 191 11.34 2.32 24.62
C SER A 191 10.49 2.32 23.34
N LYS A 192 9.30 1.72 23.38
CA LYS A 192 8.33 1.75 22.25
C LYS A 192 8.09 3.16 21.73
N SER A 193 7.93 4.14 22.63
CA SER A 193 7.75 5.55 22.28
C SER A 193 8.99 6.14 21.59
N ALA A 194 10.19 5.85 22.08
CA ALA A 194 11.43 6.31 21.46
C ALA A 194 11.60 5.74 20.04
N GLN A 195 11.29 4.46 19.83
CA GLN A 195 11.32 3.83 18.51
C GLN A 195 10.30 4.43 17.55
N VAL A 196 9.07 4.72 17.99
CA VAL A 196 8.04 5.39 17.17
C VAL A 196 8.46 6.82 16.83
N ASN A 197 9.05 7.57 17.76
CA ASN A 197 9.60 8.90 17.48
C ASN A 197 10.76 8.85 16.48
N ARG A 198 11.60 7.82 16.56
CA ARG A 198 12.66 7.62 15.55
C ARG A 198 12.07 7.36 14.16
N ILE A 199 11.02 6.54 14.05
CA ILE A 199 10.29 6.34 12.78
C ILE A 199 9.72 7.66 12.26
N LYS A 200 9.18 8.50 13.14
CA LYS A 200 8.70 9.84 12.78
C LYS A 200 9.80 10.69 12.14
N GLU A 201 10.98 10.77 12.77
CA GLU A 201 12.11 11.51 12.20
C GLU A 201 12.53 10.97 10.83
N LEU A 202 12.59 9.64 10.70
CA LEU A 202 12.97 8.97 9.46
C LEU A 202 11.95 9.19 8.33
N LEU A 203 10.64 9.21 8.64
CA LEU A 203 9.58 9.52 7.67
C LEU A 203 9.74 10.91 7.04
N GLN A 204 10.30 11.86 7.78
CA GLN A 204 10.46 13.26 7.37
C GLN A 204 11.90 13.61 6.94
N SER A 205 12.77 12.62 6.80
CA SER A 205 14.18 12.81 6.41
C SER A 205 14.36 12.63 4.90
N ASP A 206 14.83 13.67 4.21
CA ASP A 206 15.16 13.63 2.78
C ASP A 206 16.23 12.60 2.46
N GLU A 207 17.26 12.54 3.31
CA GLU A 207 18.37 11.60 3.21
C GLU A 207 17.86 10.17 3.34
N PHE A 208 17.08 9.87 4.39
CA PHE A 208 16.56 8.53 4.59
C PHE A 208 15.55 8.13 3.50
N ALA A 209 14.74 9.07 3.00
CA ALA A 209 13.85 8.83 1.87
C ALA A 209 14.62 8.42 0.61
N LEU A 210 15.73 9.10 0.29
CA LEU A 210 16.60 8.73 -0.81
C LEU A 210 17.27 7.36 -0.58
N GLU A 211 17.82 7.12 0.61
CA GLU A 211 18.46 5.84 0.95
C GLU A 211 17.49 4.67 0.88
N MET A 212 16.29 4.82 1.45
CA MET A 212 15.24 3.81 1.42
C MET A 212 14.80 3.53 0.00
N ALA A 213 14.52 4.57 -0.79
CA ALA A 213 14.12 4.40 -2.20
C ALA A 213 15.21 3.70 -3.03
N SER A 214 16.48 4.08 -2.85
CA SER A 214 17.61 3.45 -3.53
C SER A 214 17.81 1.99 -3.13
N PHE A 215 17.63 1.69 -1.83
CA PHE A 215 17.70 0.33 -1.32
C PHE A 215 16.59 -0.53 -1.91
N LEU A 216 15.34 -0.04 -1.91
CA LEU A 216 14.18 -0.77 -2.43
C LEU A 216 14.25 -1.02 -3.95
N ASP A 217 14.73 -0.06 -4.74
CA ASP A 217 14.97 -0.21 -6.19
C ASP A 217 15.97 -1.36 -6.44
N SER A 218 17.07 -1.37 -5.68
CA SER A 218 18.13 -2.39 -5.78
C SER A 218 17.66 -3.77 -5.31
N SER A 219 16.95 -3.84 -4.19
CA SER A 219 16.37 -5.09 -3.67
C SER A 219 15.34 -5.68 -4.62
N TYR A 220 14.50 -4.84 -5.23
CA TYR A 220 13.54 -5.29 -6.24
C TYR A 220 14.26 -5.90 -7.45
N ALA A 221 15.27 -5.22 -8.00
CA ALA A 221 16.05 -5.75 -9.12
C ALA A 221 16.71 -7.10 -8.76
N ALA A 222 17.32 -7.21 -7.58
CA ALA A 222 17.92 -8.45 -7.10
C ALA A 222 16.91 -9.59 -6.99
N ASN A 223 15.73 -9.33 -6.39
CA ASN A 223 14.65 -10.31 -6.24
C ASN A 223 14.08 -10.76 -7.60
N MET A 224 14.08 -9.87 -8.58
CA MET A 224 13.68 -10.16 -9.96
C MET A 224 14.80 -10.77 -10.81
N ARG A 225 15.99 -11.03 -10.22
CA ARG A 225 17.20 -11.50 -10.91
C ARG A 225 17.62 -10.61 -12.08
N GLN A 226 17.40 -9.30 -11.92
CA GLN A 226 17.81 -8.27 -12.85
C GLN A 226 19.13 -7.65 -12.41
N ALA A 227 19.85 -7.03 -13.35
CA ALA A 227 21.07 -6.29 -13.03
C ALA A 227 20.74 -5.10 -12.11
N ILE A 228 21.50 -4.98 -11.01
CA ILE A 228 21.41 -3.82 -10.13
C ILE A 228 22.12 -2.65 -10.80
N THR A 229 21.38 -1.58 -11.08
CA THR A 229 21.91 -0.34 -11.66
C THR A 229 21.96 0.76 -10.62
N PRO A 230 22.81 1.80 -10.79
CA PRO A 230 22.76 2.99 -9.96
C PRO A 230 21.35 3.56 -9.87
N PHE A 231 20.94 4.00 -8.67
CA PHE A 231 19.61 4.58 -8.48
C PHE A 231 19.41 5.84 -9.33
N LEU A 232 20.43 6.66 -9.48
CA LEU A 232 20.48 7.75 -10.45
C LEU A 232 21.77 7.61 -11.26
N THR A 233 21.67 7.70 -12.58
CA THR A 233 22.85 7.87 -13.44
C THR A 233 23.25 9.35 -13.47
N ALA A 234 24.47 9.65 -13.94
CA ALA A 234 24.96 11.02 -14.05
C ALA A 234 23.96 11.93 -14.78
N GLY A 235 23.65 13.09 -14.17
CA GLY A 235 22.74 14.10 -14.69
C GLY A 235 21.24 13.88 -14.40
N GLN A 236 20.82 12.67 -14.00
CA GLN A 236 19.40 12.39 -13.72
C GLN A 236 18.84 13.12 -12.49
N ASP A 237 19.71 13.59 -11.61
CA ASP A 237 19.38 14.41 -10.45
C ASP A 237 18.87 15.82 -10.82
N THR A 238 19.18 16.29 -12.03
CA THR A 238 18.76 17.61 -12.53
C THR A 238 17.63 17.55 -13.57
N ILE A 239 17.27 16.35 -14.04
CA ILE A 239 16.23 16.18 -15.07
C ILE A 239 14.86 16.57 -14.51
N THR A 240 14.10 17.29 -15.34
CA THR A 240 12.68 17.56 -15.11
C THR A 240 11.83 16.76 -16.08
N ILE A 241 10.67 16.30 -15.60
CA ILE A 241 9.64 15.60 -16.38
C ILE A 241 8.34 16.39 -16.39
N ARG A 242 7.54 16.23 -17.44
CA ARG A 242 6.20 16.83 -17.56
C ARG A 242 5.14 15.79 -17.22
N LYS A 243 4.17 16.19 -16.41
CA LYS A 243 3.06 15.34 -15.94
C LYS A 243 1.73 16.05 -16.19
N SER A 244 0.68 15.30 -16.48
CA SER A 244 -0.66 15.87 -16.57
C SER A 244 -1.13 16.32 -15.19
N LYS A 245 -1.58 17.57 -15.09
CA LYS A 245 -2.14 18.09 -13.84
C LYS A 245 -3.47 17.42 -13.49
N SER A 246 -4.31 17.17 -14.51
CA SER A 246 -5.61 16.53 -14.34
C SER A 246 -5.47 15.09 -13.83
N GLU A 247 -4.50 14.33 -14.35
CA GLU A 247 -4.20 12.98 -13.83
C GLU A 247 -3.66 13.02 -12.40
N GLU A 248 -2.84 14.01 -12.04
CA GLU A 248 -2.37 14.18 -10.66
C GLU A 248 -3.52 14.50 -9.70
N GLU A 249 -4.45 15.37 -10.09
CA GLU A 249 -5.65 15.67 -9.29
C GLU A 249 -6.53 14.42 -9.10
N ILE A 250 -6.72 13.63 -10.16
CA ILE A 250 -7.43 12.35 -10.08
C ILE A 250 -6.73 11.40 -9.11
N ALA A 251 -5.40 11.25 -9.24
CA ALA A 251 -4.59 10.38 -8.40
C ALA A 251 -4.69 10.73 -6.91
N VAL A 252 -4.69 12.04 -6.58
CA VAL A 252 -4.85 12.51 -5.21
C VAL A 252 -6.19 12.07 -4.60
N SER A 253 -7.29 12.19 -5.35
CA SER A 253 -8.62 11.83 -4.85
C SER A 253 -8.78 10.32 -4.69
N LEU A 254 -8.17 9.51 -5.56
CA LEU A 254 -8.35 8.05 -5.57
C LEU A 254 -7.73 7.31 -4.37
N ALA A 255 -6.88 7.96 -3.56
CA ALA A 255 -6.29 7.35 -2.37
C ALA A 255 -7.34 6.71 -1.45
N GLY A 256 -8.45 7.42 -1.20
CA GLY A 256 -9.56 6.92 -0.37
C GLY A 256 -10.27 5.70 -0.96
N PHE A 257 -10.37 5.63 -2.29
CA PHE A 257 -10.95 4.47 -2.96
C PHE A 257 -10.09 3.23 -2.78
N TYR A 258 -8.77 3.33 -3.00
CA TYR A 258 -7.87 2.20 -2.84
C TYR A 258 -7.71 1.76 -1.38
N ALA A 259 -7.80 2.70 -0.44
CA ALA A 259 -7.83 2.38 0.98
C ALA A 259 -9.10 1.59 1.37
N LEU A 260 -10.26 2.08 0.93
CA LEU A 260 -11.54 1.39 1.12
C LEU A 260 -11.51 -0.01 0.52
N GLU A 261 -11.09 -0.13 -0.75
CA GLU A 261 -11.13 -1.41 -1.44
C GLU A 261 -10.24 -2.45 -0.76
N CYS A 262 -9.03 -2.10 -0.31
CA CYS A 262 -8.18 -3.02 0.43
C CYS A 262 -8.80 -3.46 1.77
N GLY A 263 -9.44 -2.55 2.51
CA GLY A 263 -10.13 -2.88 3.75
C GLY A 263 -11.38 -3.74 3.54
N VAL A 264 -12.16 -3.44 2.49
CA VAL A 264 -13.30 -4.28 2.07
C VAL A 264 -12.81 -5.69 1.72
N ASN A 265 -11.77 -5.79 0.90
CA ASN A 265 -11.20 -7.05 0.48
C ASN A 265 -10.68 -7.89 1.66
N TYR A 266 -10.16 -7.24 2.72
CA TYR A 266 -9.78 -7.89 3.97
C TYR A 266 -10.97 -8.45 4.74
N LEU A 267 -12.03 -7.66 4.92
CA LEU A 267 -13.20 -8.09 5.69
C LEU A 267 -14.04 -9.15 4.97
N VAL A 268 -14.00 -9.18 3.64
CA VAL A 268 -14.58 -10.30 2.87
C VAL A 268 -13.95 -11.63 3.29
N VAL A 269 -12.61 -11.68 3.40
CA VAL A 269 -11.90 -12.93 3.74
C VAL A 269 -11.98 -13.24 5.23
N SER A 270 -11.75 -12.23 6.08
CA SER A 270 -11.65 -12.45 7.53
C SER A 270 -13.00 -12.61 8.22
N LYS A 271 -14.08 -12.06 7.65
CA LYS A 271 -15.42 -12.07 8.25
C LYS A 271 -16.52 -12.65 7.34
N GLY A 272 -16.22 -12.99 6.09
CA GLY A 272 -17.20 -13.55 5.16
C GLY A 272 -18.33 -12.59 4.78
N LEU A 273 -18.08 -11.28 4.90
CA LEU A 273 -19.08 -10.24 4.62
C LEU A 273 -19.05 -9.84 3.14
N ALA A 274 -20.22 -9.56 2.56
CA ALA A 274 -20.31 -8.98 1.22
C ALA A 274 -19.74 -7.55 1.20
N PRO A 275 -19.06 -7.13 0.12
CA PRO A 275 -18.58 -5.76 -0.05
C PRO A 275 -19.63 -4.67 0.23
N SER A 276 -20.85 -4.82 -0.29
CA SER A 276 -21.98 -3.91 -0.05
C SER A 276 -22.31 -3.80 1.43
N LYS A 277 -22.33 -4.94 2.13
CA LYS A 277 -22.58 -4.97 3.58
C LYS A 277 -21.49 -4.25 4.37
N ILE A 278 -20.23 -4.41 3.98
CA ILE A 278 -19.12 -3.70 4.61
C ILE A 278 -19.26 -2.19 4.41
N CYS A 279 -19.62 -1.74 3.19
CA CYS A 279 -19.87 -0.33 2.91
C CYS A 279 -21.04 0.23 3.76
N GLU A 280 -22.14 -0.51 3.90
CA GLU A 280 -23.24 -0.12 4.81
C GLU A 280 -22.74 0.03 6.26
N MET A 281 -21.97 -0.93 6.76
CA MET A 281 -21.43 -0.86 8.13
C MET A 281 -20.52 0.35 8.35
N ILE A 282 -19.73 0.74 7.35
CA ILE A 282 -18.92 1.97 7.40
C ILE A 282 -19.82 3.19 7.50
N ILE A 283 -20.80 3.30 6.61
CA ILE A 283 -21.70 4.47 6.51
C ILE A 283 -22.55 4.62 7.78
N GLU A 284 -22.99 3.51 8.36
CA GLU A 284 -23.79 3.48 9.58
C GLU A 284 -22.95 3.59 10.86
N GLY A 285 -21.61 3.65 10.75
CA GLY A 285 -20.71 3.71 11.90
C GLY A 285 -20.72 2.44 12.76
N LYS A 286 -21.00 1.28 12.17
CA LYS A 286 -21.14 -0.03 12.83
C LYS A 286 -19.90 -0.91 12.78
N LEU A 287 -18.80 -0.45 12.18
CA LEU A 287 -17.52 -1.15 12.29
C LEU A 287 -17.04 -1.17 13.75
N ASP A 288 -16.46 -2.28 14.17
CA ASP A 288 -15.76 -2.33 15.46
C ASP A 288 -14.50 -1.45 15.44
N ALA A 289 -13.95 -1.17 16.62
CA ALA A 289 -12.81 -0.26 16.76
C ALA A 289 -11.56 -0.74 16.01
N THR A 290 -11.34 -2.06 15.94
CA THR A 290 -10.17 -2.66 15.27
C THR A 290 -10.29 -2.50 13.76
N ASP A 291 -11.46 -2.81 13.20
CA ASP A 291 -11.73 -2.64 11.77
C ASP A 291 -11.65 -1.17 11.39
N LYS A 292 -12.26 -0.28 12.17
CA LYS A 292 -12.19 1.17 11.93
C LYS A 292 -10.73 1.66 11.94
N SER A 293 -9.92 1.21 12.90
CA SER A 293 -8.48 1.50 12.96
C SER A 293 -7.75 1.01 11.70
N LEU A 294 -8.07 -0.20 11.23
CA LEU A 294 -7.48 -0.76 10.00
C LEU A 294 -7.79 0.09 8.77
N PHE A 295 -9.07 0.46 8.55
CA PHE A 295 -9.46 1.31 7.41
C PHE A 295 -8.77 2.67 7.45
N ASN A 296 -8.71 3.31 8.62
CA ASN A 296 -8.03 4.59 8.77
C ASN A 296 -6.53 4.48 8.49
N ARG A 297 -5.88 3.38 8.88
CA ARG A 297 -4.47 3.15 8.56
C ARG A 297 -4.25 2.88 7.06
N PHE A 298 -5.17 2.22 6.37
CA PHE A 298 -5.11 2.14 4.90
C PHE A 298 -5.25 3.53 4.26
N ALA A 299 -6.17 4.37 4.74
CA ALA A 299 -6.30 5.75 4.27
C ALA A 299 -4.99 6.53 4.51
N ASN A 300 -4.40 6.41 5.70
CA ASN A 300 -3.14 7.04 6.02
C ASN A 300 -1.98 6.57 5.13
N ALA A 301 -1.87 5.25 4.89
CA ALA A 301 -0.82 4.66 4.04
C ALA A 301 -0.92 5.12 2.58
N THR A 302 -2.13 5.11 2.02
CA THR A 302 -2.38 5.57 0.65
C THR A 302 -2.19 7.08 0.50
N TRP A 303 -2.63 7.87 1.49
CA TRP A 303 -2.38 9.31 1.56
C TRP A 303 -0.88 9.62 1.61
N LYS A 304 -0.11 8.95 2.50
CA LYS A 304 1.35 9.10 2.62
C LYS A 304 2.03 8.81 1.29
N THR A 305 1.62 7.73 0.63
CA THR A 305 2.18 7.31 -0.66
C THR A 305 2.01 8.36 -1.75
N GLY A 306 0.89 9.09 -1.77
CA GLY A 306 0.66 10.16 -2.73
C GLY A 306 1.44 11.45 -2.45
N GLN A 307 1.92 11.70 -1.22
CA GLN A 307 2.52 12.99 -0.87
C GLN A 307 3.78 13.32 -1.68
N PRO A 308 4.78 12.42 -1.80
CA PRO A 308 6.01 12.73 -2.53
C PRO A 308 5.79 12.99 -4.02
N PHE A 309 4.78 12.36 -4.64
CA PHE A 309 4.40 12.63 -6.03
C PHE A 309 3.87 14.06 -6.21
N ARG A 310 3.06 14.55 -5.27
CA ARG A 310 2.54 15.93 -5.29
C ARG A 310 3.65 16.95 -5.12
N SER A 311 4.51 16.74 -4.14
CA SER A 311 5.76 17.49 -3.94
C SER A 311 6.59 16.76 -2.89
N PHE A 312 7.89 16.61 -3.12
CA PHE A 312 8.78 15.94 -2.17
C PHE A 312 8.79 16.61 -0.79
N GLU A 313 8.74 17.95 -0.75
CA GLU A 313 8.65 18.75 0.48
C GLU A 313 7.45 18.39 1.38
N ARG A 314 6.42 17.72 0.83
CA ARG A 314 5.25 17.31 1.64
C ARG A 314 5.57 16.24 2.66
N ILE A 315 6.71 15.57 2.58
CA ILE A 315 7.16 14.66 3.65
C ILE A 315 7.49 15.41 4.95
N HIS A 316 7.75 16.72 4.90
CA HIS A 316 8.01 17.55 6.09
C HIS A 316 6.72 18.05 6.78
N ARG A 317 5.55 17.77 6.21
CA ARG A 317 4.27 18.19 6.83
C ARG A 317 4.16 17.61 8.24
N SER A 318 3.64 18.40 9.17
CA SER A 318 3.47 18.00 10.58
C SER A 318 2.62 16.73 10.78
N MET A 319 1.72 16.44 9.83
CA MET A 319 0.88 15.23 9.79
C MET A 319 1.53 14.05 9.05
N PHE A 320 2.71 14.21 8.45
CA PHE A 320 3.47 13.12 7.82
C PHE A 320 4.28 12.35 8.88
N ILE A 321 3.55 11.74 9.82
CA ILE A 321 4.10 11.07 11.01
C ILE A 321 3.38 9.73 11.21
N PRO A 322 3.85 8.86 12.13
CA PRO A 322 3.17 7.60 12.41
C PRO A 322 1.71 7.82 12.83
N TYR A 323 0.81 6.95 12.35
CA TYR A 323 -0.63 7.11 12.58
C TYR A 323 -0.97 7.25 14.07
N ASP A 324 -0.27 6.51 14.92
CA ASP A 324 -0.44 6.54 16.37
C ASP A 324 -0.20 7.92 16.98
N LEU A 325 0.65 8.74 16.37
CA LEU A 325 0.98 10.09 16.81
C LEU A 325 0.07 11.17 16.21
N LEU A 326 -0.84 10.81 15.30
CA LEU A 326 -1.79 11.77 14.73
C LEU A 326 -2.83 12.22 15.75
N SER A 327 -3.24 13.48 15.66
CA SER A 327 -4.37 14.01 16.43
C SER A 327 -5.67 13.34 16.02
N ALA A 328 -6.65 13.33 16.92
CA ALA A 328 -7.99 12.80 16.63
C ALA A 328 -8.61 13.44 15.38
N GLY A 329 -8.50 14.76 15.22
CA GLY A 329 -9.03 15.45 14.05
C GLY A 329 -8.43 15.00 12.71
N VAL A 330 -7.14 14.63 12.66
CA VAL A 330 -6.54 14.07 11.43
C VAL A 330 -6.99 12.62 11.21
N LYS A 331 -7.17 11.83 12.27
CA LYS A 331 -7.74 10.47 12.16
C LYS A 331 -9.21 10.49 11.72
N ASP A 332 -9.96 11.52 12.11
CA ASP A 332 -11.34 11.74 11.68
C ASP A 332 -11.42 12.10 10.19
N GLN A 333 -10.41 12.81 9.66
CA GLN A 333 -10.29 13.06 8.22
C GLN A 333 -10.12 11.76 7.43
N ASP A 334 -9.26 10.85 7.90
CA ASP A 334 -9.11 9.51 7.30
C ASP A 334 -10.45 8.75 7.31
N ALA A 335 -11.18 8.78 8.43
CA ALA A 335 -12.49 8.12 8.55
C ALA A 335 -13.54 8.70 7.60
N GLN A 336 -13.62 10.03 7.48
CA GLN A 336 -14.53 10.72 6.56
C GLN A 336 -14.21 10.38 5.09
N GLN A 337 -12.94 10.26 4.74
CA GLN A 337 -12.52 9.86 3.39
C GLN A 337 -12.99 8.43 3.06
N ILE A 338 -12.84 7.51 4.02
CA ILE A 338 -13.33 6.13 3.89
C ILE A 338 -14.86 6.08 3.76
N GLU A 339 -15.59 6.86 4.57
CA GLU A 339 -17.05 6.95 4.50
C GLU A 339 -17.52 7.49 3.14
N ALA A 340 -16.89 8.55 2.63
CA ALA A 340 -17.21 9.13 1.33
C ALA A 340 -16.97 8.12 0.18
N ALA A 341 -15.86 7.38 0.23
CA ALA A 341 -15.59 6.30 -0.70
C ALA A 341 -16.61 5.17 -0.58
N ALA A 342 -16.99 4.77 0.64
CA ALA A 342 -17.97 3.71 0.88
C ALA A 342 -19.33 4.07 0.29
N LYS A 343 -19.78 5.32 0.43
CA LYS A 343 -21.03 5.80 -0.17
C LYS A 343 -21.01 5.68 -1.69
N GLN A 344 -19.90 5.98 -2.34
CA GLN A 344 -19.82 5.86 -3.80
C GLN A 344 -19.69 4.42 -4.27
N LEU A 345 -18.89 3.62 -3.58
CA LEU A 345 -18.76 2.21 -3.92
C LEU A 345 -20.09 1.47 -3.74
N LEU A 346 -20.84 1.75 -2.66
CA LEU A 346 -22.14 1.14 -2.42
C LEU A 346 -23.15 1.45 -3.54
N LYS A 347 -23.18 2.69 -4.05
CA LYS A 347 -24.05 3.06 -5.18
C LYS A 347 -23.73 2.26 -6.45
N MET A 348 -22.44 2.08 -6.75
CA MET A 348 -22.01 1.26 -7.88
C MET A 348 -22.41 -0.21 -7.67
N LEU A 349 -22.18 -0.77 -6.48
CA LEU A 349 -22.57 -2.15 -6.16
C LEU A 349 -24.07 -2.39 -6.27
N GLN A 350 -24.90 -1.44 -5.81
CA GLN A 350 -26.37 -1.54 -5.86
C GLN A 350 -26.93 -1.37 -7.28
N SER A 351 -26.30 -0.55 -8.12
CA SER A 351 -26.75 -0.33 -9.50
C SER A 351 -26.21 -1.37 -10.49
N GLY A 352 -25.09 -2.02 -10.16
CA GLY A 352 -24.39 -2.94 -11.06
C GLY A 352 -23.76 -2.26 -12.28
N GLN A 353 -23.64 -0.93 -12.28
CA GLN A 353 -23.16 -0.12 -13.40
C GLN A 353 -21.85 0.58 -13.04
N LEU A 354 -20.91 0.61 -13.99
CA LEU A 354 -19.61 1.31 -13.92
C LEU A 354 -19.69 2.73 -14.49
#